data_AF-A0A933T3T7-F1
#
_entry.id   AF-A0A933T3T7-F1
#
_cell.length_a   1.000
_cell.length_b   1.000
_cell.length_c   1.000
_cell.angle_alpha   90.00
_cell.angle_beta   90.00
_cell.angle_gamma   90.00
#
_symmetry.space_group_name_H-M   'P 1'
#
loop_
_entity.id
_entity.type
_entity.pdbx_description
1 polymer ?
#
loop_
_entity_poly.entity_id
_entity_poly.type
_entity_poly.pdbx_seq_one_letter_code
_entity_poly.pdbx_strand_id
1 'polypeptide(L)' 'MKIAYFDCSSGISGDMCLGALIDAGVPVKKLENELRKLRVKGYKLRFKKVKRAGFRATKIN' A
#
# COMPACT_ATOMS: atom_id res chain seq x y z
N MET A 1 16.45 16.63 2.34
CA MET A 1 15.92 15.55 1.47
C MET A 1 14.98 14.69 2.30
N LYS A 2 13.79 14.32 1.81
CA LYS A 2 12.88 13.38 2.51
C LYS A 2 12.95 12.02 1.82
N ILE A 3 13.22 10.96 2.57
CA ILE A 3 13.32 9.58 2.07
C ILE A 3 12.27 8.71 2.75
N ALA A 4 11.68 7.78 2.00
CA ALA A 4 10.94 6.66 2.56
C ALA A 4 11.88 5.44 2.53
N TYR A 5 12.08 4.80 3.67
CA TYR A 5 12.96 3.64 3.81
C TYR A 5 12.13 2.41 4.16
N PHE A 6 12.34 1.32 3.42
CA PHE A 6 11.69 0.04 3.67
C PHE A 6 12.72 -0.92 4.27
N ASP A 7 12.56 -1.22 5.56
CA ASP A 7 13.28 -2.32 6.21
C ASP A 7 12.47 -3.61 6.05
N CYS A 8 12.78 -4.38 5.01
CA CYS A 8 12.02 -5.58 4.62
C CYS A 8 13.00 -6.73 4.36
N SER A 9 13.64 -7.23 5.40
CA SER A 9 14.67 -8.28 5.33
C SER A 9 14.22 -9.55 4.59
N SER A 10 12.93 -9.90 4.65
CA SER A 10 12.32 -11.03 3.95
C SER A 10 11.54 -10.64 2.68
N GLY A 11 11.70 -9.40 2.20
CA GLY A 11 10.88 -8.83 1.14
C GLY A 11 9.49 -8.36 1.60
N ILE A 12 8.77 -7.73 0.68
CA ILE A 12 7.41 -7.21 0.88
C ILE A 12 6.58 -7.45 -0.38
N SER A 13 5.34 -7.93 -0.23
CA SER A 13 4.41 -8.08 -1.35
C SER A 13 3.87 -6.74 -1.83
N GLY A 14 3.38 -6.68 -3.06
CA GLY A 14 2.87 -5.44 -3.65
C GLY A 14 1.73 -4.81 -2.85
N ASP A 15 0.76 -5.60 -2.39
CA ASP A 15 -0.37 -5.12 -1.59
C ASP A 15 0.07 -4.59 -0.21
N MET A 16 1.08 -5.22 0.40
CA MET A 16 1.67 -4.75 1.66
C MET A 16 2.41 -3.41 1.46
N CYS A 17 3.18 -3.27 0.38
CA CYS A 17 3.86 -2.02 0.05
C CYS A 17 2.86 -0.87 -0.19
N LEU A 18 1.82 -1.13 -0.98
CA LEU A 18 0.74 -0.15 -1.20
C LEU A 18 0.02 0.21 0.11
N GLY A 19 -0.23 -0.76 0.99
CA GLY A 19 -0.83 -0.53 2.31
C GLY A 19 0.03 0.36 3.20
N ALA A 20 1.34 0.12 3.22
CA ALA A 20 2.30 0.92 3.97
C ALA A 20 2.33 2.39 3.50
N LEU A 21 2.24 2.65 2.19
CA LEU A 21 2.15 4.02 1.66
C LEU A 21 0.90 4.75 2.15
N ILE A 22 -0.25 4.06 2.19
CA ILE A 22 -1.49 4.65 2.72
C ILE A 22 -1.35 4.96 4.21
N ASP A 23 -0.77 4.05 5.00
CA ASP A 23 -0.54 4.28 6.43
C ASP A 23 0.50 5.38 6.70
N ALA A 24 1.46 5.58 5.79
CA ALA A 24 2.40 6.71 5.81
C ALA A 24 1.76 8.05 5.41
N GLY A 25 0.47 8.08 5.05
CA GLY A 25 -0.30 9.29 4.78
C GLY A 25 -0.57 9.59 3.31
N VAL A 26 -0.24 8.68 2.39
CA VAL A 26 -0.60 8.86 0.97
C VAL A 26 -2.13 8.75 0.83
N PRO A 27 -2.80 9.73 0.21
CA PRO A 27 -4.25 9.63 -0.03
C PRO A 27 -4.57 8.49 -1.01
N VAL A 28 -5.62 7.72 -0.70
CA VAL A 28 -6.09 6.60 -1.53
C VAL A 28 -6.29 7.01 -3.00
N LYS A 29 -6.97 8.13 -3.23
CA LYS A 29 -7.21 8.64 -4.60
C LYS A 29 -5.91 8.92 -5.36
N LYS A 30 -4.86 9.40 -4.67
CA LYS A 30 -3.56 9.66 -5.29
C LYS A 30 -2.91 8.34 -5.71
N LEU A 31 -2.95 7.33 -4.84
CA LEU A 31 -2.42 6.00 -5.16
C LEU A 31 -3.15 5.37 -6.36
N GLU A 32 -4.48 5.44 -6.39
CA GLU A 32 -5.29 4.94 -7.51
C GLU A 32 -5.01 5.68 -8.83
N ASN A 33 -4.77 7.00 -8.78
CA ASN A 33 -4.37 7.77 -9.96
C ASN A 33 -3.02 7.31 -10.51
N GLU A 34 -2.04 7.05 -9.65
CA GLU A 34 -0.72 6.58 -10.07
C GLU A 34 -0.78 5.16 -10.63
N LEU A 35 -1.52 4.25 -9.99
CA LEU A 35 -1.67 2.87 -10.46
C LEU A 35 -2.40 2.77 -11.81
N ARG A 36 -3.30 3.71 -12.13
CA ARG A 36 -3.95 3.78 -13.46
C ARG A 36 -2.95 4.03 -14.59
N LYS A 37 -1.82 4.69 -14.34
CA LYS A 37 -0.80 4.96 -15.36
C LYS A 37 -0.11 3.70 -15.86
N LEU A 38 -0.12 2.62 -15.08
CA LEU A 38 0.46 1.33 -15.44
C LEU A 38 -0.31 0.60 -16.55
N ARG A 39 -1.53 1.05 -16.89
CA ARG A 39 -2.41 0.43 -17.91
C ARG A 39 -2.73 -1.06 -17.68
N VAL A 40 -2.53 -1.56 -16.46
CA VAL A 40 -2.96 -2.89 -16.04
C VAL A 40 -4.48 -2.88 -15.85
N LYS A 41 -5.17 -3.88 -16.40
CA LYS A 41 -6.63 -4.02 -16.30
C LYS A 41 -6.99 -5.22 -15.44
N GLY A 42 -8.26 -5.29 -15.01
CA GLY A 42 -8.80 -6.47 -14.31
C GLY A 42 -8.59 -6.50 -12.81
N TYR A 43 -8.09 -5.44 -12.18
CA TYR A 43 -7.99 -5.33 -10.72
C TYR A 43 -8.99 -4.32 -10.16
N LYS A 44 -9.37 -4.54 -8.90
CA LYS A 44 -10.07 -3.57 -8.05
C LYS A 44 -9.33 -3.52 -6.74
N LEU A 45 -9.16 -2.33 -6.18
CA LEU A 45 -8.52 -2.16 -4.89
C LEU A 45 -9.59 -1.98 -3.81
N ARG A 46 -9.49 -2.75 -2.75
CA ARG A 46 -10.29 -2.59 -1.52
C ARG A 46 -9.36 -2.36 -0.35
N PHE A 47 -9.61 -1.29 0.37
CA PHE A 47 -8.84 -0.87 1.52
C PHE A 47 -9.58 -1.26 2.80
N LYS A 48 -8.91 -1.97 3.70
CA LYS A 48 -9.47 -2.34 5.00
C LYS A 48 -8.42 -2.15 6.09
N LYS A 49 -8.78 -1.46 7.18
CA LYS A 49 -7.95 -1.47 8.39
C LYS A 49 -8.04 -2.84 9.06
N VAL A 50 -6.89 -3.43 9.35
CA VAL A 50 -6.76 -4.73 10.01
C VAL A 50 -5.82 -4.62 11.20
N LYS A 51 -5.95 -5.54 12.15
CA LYS A 51 -4.97 -5.76 13.21
C LYS A 51 -4.39 -7.16 13.03
N ARG A 52 -3.07 -7.27 12.89
CA ARG A 52 -2.35 -8.54 12.69
C ARG A 52 -1.11 -8.55 13.56
N ALA A 53 -0.90 -9.62 14.31
CA ALA A 53 0.22 -9.75 15.25
C ALA A 53 0.40 -8.51 16.16
N GLY A 54 -0.70 -7.89 16.59
CA GLY A 54 -0.69 -6.68 17.42
C GLY A 54 -0.60 -5.34 16.67
N PHE A 55 -0.22 -5.33 15.40
CA PHE A 55 -0.03 -4.12 14.60
C PHE A 55 -1.28 -3.74 13.80
N ARG A 56 -1.59 -2.44 13.75
CA ARG A 56 -2.60 -1.88 12.85
C ARG A 56 -1.98 -1.63 11.48
N ALA A 57 -2.63 -2.12 10.42
CA ALA A 57 -2.22 -1.90 9.04
C ALA A 57 -3.42 -1.71 8.10
N THR A 58 -3.16 -1.15 6.91
CA THR A 58 -4.09 -1.15 5.79
C THR A 58 -3.84 -2.36 4.90
N LYS A 59 -4.81 -3.29 4.86
CA LYS A 59 -4.80 -4.39 3.89
C LYS A 59 -5.44 -3.94 2.58
N ILE A 60 -4.80 -4.27 1.47
CA ILE A 60 -5.30 -4.05 0.10
C ILE A 60 -5.60 -5.40 -0.54
N ASN A 61 -6.77 -5.57 -1.17
CA ASN A 61 -7.16 -6.77 -1.94
C ASN A 61 -7.97 -6.40 -3.19
#